data_AF-A0A1M3IQC6-F1
#
_entry.id   AF-A0A1M3IQC6-F1
#
_cell.length_a   1.000
_cell.length_b   1.000
_cell.length_c   1.000
_cell.angle_alpha   90.00
_cell.angle_beta   90.00
_cell.angle_gamma   90.00
#
_symmetry.space_group_name_H-M   'P 1'
#
loop_
_entity.id
_entity.type
_entity.pdbx_description
1 polymer ?
#
loop_
_entity_poly.entity_id
_entity_poly.type
_entity_poly.pdbx_seq_one_letter_code
_entity_poly.pdbx_strand_id
1 'polypeptide(L)'
;MRQAIQRLKRKEEAEITIINSTLRKARTRTLIQAGALLEKAGLLNEFSIEPGTDLQRDVECKDQMHALFGALLELKSLLKETNEYSHSYLALKGKIGFYNASKTLLENSS
;
A
#
# COMPACT_ATOMS: atom_id res chain seq x y z
N MET A 1 -34.91 19.06 28.91
CA MET A 1 -34.19 19.70 27.78
C MET A 1 -32.67 19.51 27.83
N ARG A 2 -31.96 19.96 28.88
CA ARG A 2 -30.48 19.81 28.99
C ARG A 2 -29.98 18.36 28.86
N GLN A 3 -30.65 17.39 29.49
CA GLN A 3 -30.27 15.98 29.39
C GLN A 3 -30.47 15.39 27.98
N ALA A 4 -31.47 15.85 27.23
CA ALA A 4 -31.70 15.40 25.85
C ALA A 4 -30.60 15.91 24.91
N ILE A 5 -30.21 17.18 25.05
CA ILE A 5 -29.09 17.78 24.31
C ILE A 5 -27.78 17.03 24.62
N GLN A 6 -27.52 16.69 25.88
CA GLN A 6 -26.31 15.93 26.26
C GLN A 6 -26.29 14.50 25.70
N ARG A 7 -27.46 13.88 25.49
CA ARG A 7 -27.55 12.55 24.85
C ARG A 7 -27.28 12.63 23.35
N LEU A 8 -27.75 13.70 22.69
CA LEU A 8 -27.47 13.93 21.26
C LEU A 8 -25.98 14.15 21.01
N LYS A 9 -25.32 15.01 21.81
CA LYS A 9 -23.86 15.23 21.72
C LYS A 9 -23.06 13.94 21.88
N ARG A 10 -23.41 13.11 22.87
CA ARG A 10 -22.73 11.82 23.08
C ARG A 10 -22.92 10.83 21.93
N LYS A 11 -24.09 10.82 21.29
CA LYS A 11 -24.33 9.99 20.10
C LYS A 11 -23.49 10.46 18.92
N GLU A 12 -23.45 11.78 18.70
CA GLU A 12 -22.64 12.41 17.65
C GLU A 12 -21.13 12.14 17.86
N GLU A 13 -20.63 12.30 19.08
CA GLU A 13 -19.23 11.98 19.43
C GLU A 13 -18.89 10.50 19.22
N ALA A 14 -19.80 9.60 19.60
CA ALA A 14 -19.63 8.16 19.38
C ALA A 14 -19.63 7.81 17.89
N GLU A 15 -20.49 8.43 17.10
CA GLU A 15 -20.57 8.24 15.65
C GLU A 15 -19.31 8.74 14.95
N ILE A 16 -18.82 9.94 15.29
CA ILE A 16 -17.54 10.48 14.82
C ILE A 16 -16.38 9.53 15.16
N THR A 17 -16.37 9.00 16.39
CA THR A 17 -15.35 8.04 16.83
C THR A 17 -15.37 6.76 16.00
N ILE A 18 -16.56 6.22 15.71
CA ILE A 18 -16.74 5.02 14.88
C ILE A 18 -16.27 5.29 13.45
N ILE A 19 -16.68 6.41 12.85
CA ILE A 19 -16.28 6.82 11.50
C ILE A 19 -14.74 6.91 11.41
N ASN A 20 -14.11 7.64 12.33
CA ASN A 20 -12.65 7.77 12.38
C ASN A 20 -11.95 6.42 12.52
N SER A 21 -12.48 5.53 13.37
CA SER A 21 -11.92 4.19 13.54
C SER A 21 -12.00 3.36 12.25
N THR A 22 -13.12 3.46 11.52
CA THR A 22 -13.36 2.76 10.26
C THR A 22 -12.44 3.27 9.16
N LEU A 23 -12.30 4.59 9.04
CA LEU A 23 -11.40 5.23 8.08
C LEU A 23 -9.94 4.84 8.32
N ARG A 24 -9.47 4.83 9.58
CA ARG A 24 -8.11 4.36 9.92
C ARG A 24 -7.90 2.92 9.49
N LYS A 25 -8.85 2.01 9.82
CA LYS A 25 -8.76 0.60 9.43
C LYS A 25 -8.71 0.44 7.90
N ALA A 26 -9.54 1.19 7.17
CA ALA A 26 -9.53 1.16 5.71
C ALA A 26 -8.18 1.63 5.16
N ARG A 27 -7.65 2.77 5.65
CA ARG A 27 -6.33 3.28 5.27
C ARG A 27 -5.22 2.27 5.55
N THR A 28 -5.21 1.65 6.73
CA THR A 28 -4.22 0.62 7.08
C THR A 28 -4.29 -0.57 6.13
N ARG A 29 -5.49 -1.05 5.78
CA ARG A 29 -5.64 -2.13 4.79
C ARG A 29 -5.09 -1.74 3.42
N THR A 30 -5.38 -0.54 2.94
CA THR A 30 -4.84 -0.04 1.66
C THR A 30 -3.32 -0.01 1.67
N LEU A 31 -2.70 0.50 2.74
CA LEU A 31 -1.24 0.55 2.85
C LEU A 31 -0.61 -0.85 2.88
N ILE A 32 -1.20 -1.78 3.64
CA ILE A 32 -0.75 -3.18 3.68
C ILE A 32 -0.85 -3.81 2.28
N GLN A 33 -1.98 -3.63 1.59
CA GLN A 33 -2.17 -4.17 0.25
C GLN A 33 -1.19 -3.55 -0.76
N ALA A 34 -0.93 -2.25 -0.69
CA ALA A 34 0.06 -1.59 -1.53
C ALA A 34 1.49 -2.10 -1.26
N GLY A 35 1.86 -2.28 0.01
CA GLY A 35 3.14 -2.89 0.39
C GLY A 35 3.30 -4.31 -0.15
N ALA A 36 2.25 -5.13 -0.04
CA ALA A 36 2.24 -6.48 -0.60
C ALA A 36 2.39 -6.50 -2.13
N LEU A 37 1.91 -5.47 -2.84
CA LEU A 37 2.16 -5.35 -4.29
C LEU A 37 3.62 -5.04 -4.60
N LEU A 38 4.31 -4.23 -3.78
CA LEU A 38 5.74 -3.96 -3.94
C LEU A 38 6.57 -5.25 -3.78
N GLU A 39 6.27 -6.03 -2.74
CA GLU A 39 6.89 -7.34 -2.52
C GLU A 39 6.64 -8.29 -3.69
N LYS A 40 5.39 -8.44 -4.11
CA LYS A 40 5.01 -9.35 -5.20
C LYS A 40 5.60 -8.93 -6.55
N ALA A 41 5.83 -7.64 -6.76
CA ALA A 41 6.51 -7.11 -7.94
C ALA A 41 8.04 -7.29 -7.89
N GLY A 42 8.59 -7.82 -6.79
CA GLY A 42 10.02 -8.03 -6.60
C GLY A 42 10.79 -6.76 -6.19
N LEU A 43 10.10 -5.63 -5.97
CA LEU A 43 10.77 -4.35 -5.73
C LEU A 43 11.52 -4.31 -4.41
N LEU A 44 11.07 -5.03 -3.37
CA LEU A 44 11.81 -5.08 -2.12
C LEU A 44 13.24 -5.62 -2.32
N ASN A 45 13.40 -6.66 -3.15
CA ASN A 45 14.70 -7.24 -3.47
C ASN A 45 15.59 -6.26 -4.25
N GLU A 46 15.03 -5.53 -5.22
CA GLU A 46 15.76 -4.53 -6.01
C GLU A 46 16.34 -3.41 -5.13
N PHE A 47 15.68 -3.08 -4.02
CA PHE A 47 16.16 -2.08 -3.07
C PHE A 47 16.86 -2.71 -1.84
N SER A 48 17.16 -4.01 -1.86
CA SER A 48 17.79 -4.71 -0.73
C SER A 48 17.03 -4.54 0.60
N ILE A 49 15.69 -4.57 0.51
CA ILE A 49 14.77 -4.52 1.65
C ILE A 49 14.31 -5.94 1.95
N GLU A 50 14.65 -6.45 3.13
CA GLU A 50 14.18 -7.75 3.57
C GLU A 50 12.72 -7.69 4.08
N PRO A 51 11.87 -8.67 3.74
CA PRO A 51 10.55 -8.77 4.34
C PRO A 51 10.64 -8.93 5.87
N GLY A 52 9.84 -8.13 6.59
CA GLY A 52 9.84 -8.12 8.06
C GLY A 52 10.76 -7.07 8.68
N THR A 53 11.58 -6.38 7.89
CA THR A 53 12.39 -5.25 8.37
C THR A 53 11.51 -4.10 8.84
N ASP A 54 11.78 -3.60 10.04
CA ASP A 54 11.11 -2.41 10.58
C ASP A 54 11.74 -1.13 10.00
N LEU A 55 11.29 -0.79 8.79
CA LEU A 55 11.73 0.37 8.02
C LEU A 55 11.51 1.72 8.73
N GLN A 56 10.75 1.77 9.84
CA GLN A 56 10.54 2.99 10.62
C GLN A 56 11.60 3.18 11.70
N ARG A 57 12.13 2.08 12.24
CA ARG A 57 13.03 2.10 13.40
C ARG A 57 14.48 1.83 13.03
N ASP A 58 14.70 1.12 11.94
CA ASP A 58 16.04 0.79 11.48
C ASP A 58 16.69 1.98 10.76
N VAL A 59 17.74 2.52 11.38
CA VAL A 59 18.48 3.67 10.85
C VAL A 59 19.33 3.27 9.64
N GLU A 60 19.79 2.01 9.58
CA GLU A 60 20.59 1.49 8.47
C GLU A 60 19.73 1.33 7.21
N CYS A 61 18.41 1.24 7.37
CA CYS A 61 17.47 1.12 6.26
C CYS A 61 17.14 2.46 5.56
N LYS A 62 17.67 3.59 6.05
CA LYS A 62 17.33 4.92 5.53
C LYS A 62 17.65 5.07 4.04
N ASP A 63 18.79 4.57 3.60
CA ASP A 63 19.21 4.71 2.22
C ASP A 63 18.38 3.84 1.27
N GLN A 64 18.04 2.61 1.64
CA GLN A 64 17.07 1.78 0.90
C GLN A 64 15.71 2.49 0.80
N MET A 65 15.26 3.11 1.90
CA MET A 65 13.99 3.83 1.94
C MET A 65 13.99 5.05 1.03
N HIS A 66 15.07 5.83 1.04
CA HIS A 66 15.22 6.96 0.13
C HIS A 66 15.30 6.51 -1.33
N ALA A 67 16.02 5.43 -1.63
CA ALA A 67 16.13 4.88 -2.97
C ALA A 67 14.77 4.39 -3.50
N LEU A 68 14.03 3.61 -2.71
CA LEU A 68 12.68 3.16 -3.07
C LEU A 68 11.75 4.35 -3.29
N PHE A 69 11.77 5.34 -2.39
CA PHE A 69 10.95 6.53 -2.54
C PHE A 69 11.31 7.33 -3.80
N GLY A 70 12.60 7.50 -4.09
CA GLY A 70 13.09 8.14 -5.30
C GLY A 70 12.61 7.44 -6.57
N ALA A 71 12.71 6.12 -6.64
CA ALA A 71 12.23 5.34 -7.78
C ALA A 71 10.71 5.48 -7.99
N LEU A 72 9.93 5.54 -6.90
CA LEU A 72 8.48 5.77 -6.99
C LEU A 72 8.14 7.19 -7.46
N LEU A 73 8.95 8.20 -7.12
CA LEU A 73 8.82 9.55 -7.68
C LEU A 73 9.06 9.54 -9.18
N GLU A 74 10.10 8.86 -9.66
CA GLU A 74 10.39 8.84 -11.10
C GLU A 74 9.37 8.03 -11.88
N LEU A 75 8.88 6.92 -11.32
CA LEU A 75 7.74 6.21 -11.89
C LEU A 75 6.52 7.12 -12.01
N LYS A 76 6.19 7.89 -10.96
CA LYS A 76 5.07 8.83 -10.99
C LYS A 76 5.24 9.90 -12.07
N SER A 77 6.46 10.40 -12.28
CA SER A 77 6.77 11.37 -13.34
C SER A 77 6.58 10.73 -14.72
N LEU A 78 7.14 9.54 -14.94
CA LEU A 78 6.99 8.78 -16.20
C LEU A 78 5.52 8.49 -16.53
N LEU A 79 4.71 8.11 -15.53
CA LEU A 79 3.27 7.87 -15.70
C LEU A 79 2.48 9.13 -16.11
N LYS A 80 2.99 10.33 -15.81
CA LYS A 80 2.35 11.60 -16.16
C LYS A 80 2.82 12.14 -17.50
N GLU A 81 4.11 12.02 -17.78
CA GLU A 81 4.76 12.69 -18.91
C GLU A 81 4.71 11.86 -20.19
N THR A 82 4.57 10.55 -20.08
CA THR A 82 4.52 9.64 -21.22
C THR A 82 3.11 9.09 -21.43
N ASN A 83 2.71 8.88 -22.69
CA ASN A 83 1.48 8.16 -23.02
C ASN A 83 1.70 6.64 -23.15
N GLU A 84 2.92 6.17 -22.86
CA GLU A 84 3.34 4.77 -23.00
C GLU A 84 2.71 3.88 -21.93
N TYR A 85 2.49 4.42 -20.74
CA TYR A 85 1.98 3.68 -19.58
C TYR A 85 0.50 3.94 -19.32
N SER A 86 -0.33 3.73 -20.34
CA SER A 86 -1.79 3.82 -20.17
C SER A 86 -2.28 2.88 -19.06
N HIS A 87 -3.35 3.28 -18.37
CA HIS A 87 -3.93 2.46 -17.29
C HIS A 87 -4.32 1.05 -17.78
N SER A 88 -4.87 0.94 -18.98
CA SER A 88 -5.25 -0.36 -19.59
C SER A 88 -4.03 -1.25 -19.84
N TYR A 89 -2.93 -0.69 -20.33
CA TYR A 89 -1.68 -1.41 -20.52
C TYR A 89 -1.14 -1.96 -19.18
N LEU A 90 -1.05 -1.10 -18.16
CA LEU A 90 -0.57 -1.50 -16.83
C LEU A 90 -1.48 -2.55 -16.18
N ALA A 91 -2.80 -2.44 -16.34
CA ALA A 91 -3.74 -3.44 -15.85
C ALA A 91 -3.54 -4.81 -16.52
N LEU A 92 -3.29 -4.86 -17.84
CA LEU A 92 -2.99 -6.09 -18.54
C LEU A 92 -1.66 -6.70 -18.07
N LYS A 93 -0.60 -5.87 -17.98
CA LYS A 93 0.71 -6.29 -17.48
C LYS A 93 0.60 -6.87 -16.06
N GLY A 94 -0.16 -6.21 -15.19
CA GLY A 94 -0.45 -6.67 -13.84
C GLY A 94 -1.13 -8.04 -13.82
N LYS A 95 -2.19 -8.25 -14.61
CA LYS A 95 -2.89 -9.55 -14.71
C LYS A 95 -1.95 -10.68 -15.10
N ILE A 96 -1.09 -10.46 -16.10
CA ILE A 96 -0.09 -11.44 -16.54
C ILE A 96 0.91 -11.72 -15.41
N GLY A 97 1.42 -10.68 -14.76
CA GLY A 97 2.33 -10.82 -13.62
C GLY A 97 1.72 -11.62 -12.46
N PHE A 98 0.44 -11.38 -12.14
CA PHE A 98 -0.28 -12.15 -11.13
C PHE A 98 -0.39 -13.63 -11.50
N TYR A 99 -0.76 -13.94 -12.75
CA TYR A 99 -0.86 -15.30 -13.23
C TYR A 99 0.49 -16.04 -13.12
N ASN A 100 1.57 -15.42 -13.60
CA ASN A 100 2.90 -16.02 -13.57
C ASN A 100 3.39 -16.29 -12.14
N ALA A 101 3.24 -15.31 -11.24
CA ALA A 101 3.63 -15.48 -9.84
C ALA A 101 2.84 -16.58 -9.12
N SER A 102 1.57 -16.78 -9.47
CA SER A 102 0.76 -17.88 -8.92
C SER A 102 1.17 -19.25 -9.49
N LYS A 103 1.56 -19.30 -10.76
CA LYS A 103 2.00 -20.54 -11.43
C LYS A 103 3.32 -21.07 -10.81
N THR A 104 4.29 -20.18 -10.58
CA THR A 104 5.58 -20.54 -9.96
C THR A 104 5.42 -21.17 -8.57
N LEU A 105 4.43 -20.75 -7.79
CA LEU A 105 4.15 -21.34 -6.48
C LEU A 105 3.63 -22.78 -6.57
N LEU A 106 2.85 -23.11 -7.59
CA LEU A 106 2.33 -24.46 -7.81
C LEU A 106 3.41 -25.44 -8.28
N GLU A 107 4.33 -24.97 -9.13
CA GLU A 107 5.44 -25.77 -9.65
C GLU A 107 6.51 -26.05 -8.58
N ASN A 108 6.73 -25.14 -7.63
CA ASN A 108 7.69 -25.33 -6.54
C ASN A 108 7.14 -26.13 -5.34
N SER A 109 5.86 -26.51 -5.37
CA SER A 109 5.17 -27.27 -4.31
C SER A 109 4.96 -28.76 -4.67
N SER A 110 5.46 -29.19 -5.83
CA SER A 110 5.37 -30.55 -6.38
C SER A 110 6.75 -31.21 -6.40
#